data_AF-A0AAD8BL47-F1
#
_entry.id   AF-A0AAD8BL47-F1
#
_cell.length_a   1.000
_cell.length_b   1.000
_cell.length_c   1.000
_cell.angle_alpha   90.00
_cell.angle_beta   90.00
_cell.angle_gamma   90.00
#
_symmetry.space_group_name_H-M   'P 1'
#
loop_
_entity.id
_entity.type
_entity.pdbx_description
1 polymer ?
#
loop_
_entity_poly.entity_id
_entity_poly.type
_entity_poly.pdbx_seq_one_letter_code
_entity_poly.pdbx_strand_id
1 'polypeptide(L)'
;MSTVLSLVIAHSNATDQPVYSFVASVNEFEGHAHNISHDVEVISGSIDNHGESSLHIRFKYPDSKMTGVYVCEVQGFDQIGRPITKYTKLQILPKDAQEIFNQMDVLQNTVNAFQTCREGQLMLFDKLIQKLSQTSEYNFTASAFFNGHRYLLADMIPLFDYNVYQNVCNSIEGYLIELDTPDEMVFFERFLAQTNASYVWIGAKKDHDDSWYNEHNSSVRPLFTWAPGQPVNDDTHNCMCASLKDAWKLSPCLCPYFHTQSDLGYICEVPEPNC
;
A
#
# COMPACT_ATOMS: atom_id res chain seq x y z
N MET A 1 -4.40 -26.57 -47.42
CA MET A 1 -3.28 -25.77 -46.89
C MET A 1 -2.99 -24.65 -47.86
N SER A 2 -2.71 -23.45 -47.37
CA SER A 2 -2.31 -22.31 -48.21
C SER A 2 -0.80 -22.38 -48.38
N THR A 3 -0.30 -22.25 -49.61
CA THR A 3 1.14 -22.32 -49.90
C THR A 3 1.73 -20.92 -49.81
N VAL A 4 2.77 -20.73 -49.01
CA VAL A 4 3.57 -19.50 -48.96
C VAL A 4 4.62 -19.55 -50.06
N LEU A 5 4.70 -18.48 -50.83
CA LEU A 5 5.65 -18.31 -51.93
C LEU A 5 6.81 -17.39 -51.52
N SER A 6 6.49 -16.30 -50.82
CA SER A 6 7.48 -15.31 -50.38
C SER A 6 7.06 -14.57 -49.12
N LEU A 7 8.07 -14.13 -48.37
CA LEU A 7 7.93 -13.14 -47.30
C LEU A 7 8.80 -11.93 -47.64
N VAL A 8 8.27 -10.75 -47.41
CA VAL A 8 8.96 -9.48 -47.65
C VAL A 8 8.74 -8.55 -46.47
N ILE A 9 9.80 -7.93 -45.98
CA ILE A 9 9.71 -6.84 -45.01
C ILE A 9 9.98 -5.53 -45.75
N ALA A 10 9.09 -4.56 -45.56
CA ALA A 10 9.21 -3.22 -46.11
C ALA A 10 9.10 -2.17 -45.00
N HIS A 11 9.74 -1.02 -45.18
CA HIS A 11 9.85 0.06 -44.20
C HIS A 11 9.48 1.41 -44.79
N SER A 12 8.79 2.22 -43.99
CA SER A 12 8.53 3.64 -44.24
C SER A 12 8.88 4.44 -42.99
N ASN A 13 9.60 5.54 -43.16
CA ASN A 13 9.87 6.50 -42.09
C ASN A 13 8.66 7.40 -41.76
N ALA A 14 7.69 7.53 -42.67
CA ALA A 14 6.47 8.29 -42.48
C ALA A 14 5.35 7.40 -41.90
N THR A 15 4.57 7.94 -40.97
CA THR A 15 3.46 7.24 -40.28
C THR A 15 2.06 7.60 -40.83
N ASP A 16 1.87 8.84 -41.31
CA ASP A 16 0.56 9.34 -41.77
C ASP A 16 0.25 8.95 -43.23
N GLN A 17 1.29 8.89 -44.10
CA GLN A 17 1.19 8.40 -45.48
C GLN A 17 2.47 7.62 -45.85
N PRO A 18 2.54 6.34 -45.47
CA PRO A 18 3.78 5.57 -45.58
C PRO A 18 4.11 5.20 -47.04
N VAL A 19 5.32 5.55 -47.47
CA VAL A 19 5.91 5.07 -48.73
C VAL A 19 6.92 4.00 -48.38
N TYR A 20 6.60 2.76 -48.74
CA TYR A 20 7.41 1.62 -48.33
C TYR A 20 8.57 1.35 -49.29
N SER A 21 9.73 1.10 -48.70
CA SER A 21 10.91 0.58 -49.37
C SER A 21 11.17 -0.85 -48.88
N PHE A 22 11.51 -1.76 -49.81
CA PHE A 22 11.79 -3.15 -49.43
C PHE A 22 13.13 -3.25 -48.69
N VAL A 23 13.12 -3.99 -47.58
CA VAL A 23 14.25 -4.13 -46.67
C VAL A 23 14.90 -5.50 -46.80
N ALA A 24 14.09 -6.54 -46.81
CA ALA A 24 14.53 -7.92 -46.93
C ALA A 24 13.44 -8.78 -47.56
N SER A 25 13.82 -9.87 -48.21
CA SER A 25 12.88 -10.85 -48.75
C SER A 25 13.41 -12.27 -48.63
N VAL A 26 12.51 -13.24 -48.68
CA VAL A 26 12.84 -14.66 -48.89
C VAL A 26 11.75 -15.26 -49.77
N ASN A 27 12.13 -16.15 -50.68
CA ASN A 27 11.20 -16.82 -51.57
C ASN A 27 11.52 -18.32 -51.70
N GLU A 28 10.54 -19.08 -52.16
CA GLU A 28 10.63 -20.54 -52.31
C GLU A 28 11.60 -20.97 -53.42
N PHE A 29 11.87 -20.11 -54.42
CA PHE A 29 12.70 -20.46 -55.57
C PHE A 29 14.20 -20.42 -55.27
N GLU A 30 14.65 -19.39 -54.54
CA GLU A 30 16.05 -19.20 -54.17
C GLU A 30 16.40 -19.93 -52.86
N GLY A 31 15.40 -20.19 -52.01
CA GLY A 31 15.56 -20.95 -50.76
C GLY A 31 16.38 -20.26 -49.68
N HIS A 32 16.89 -19.05 -49.95
CA HIS A 32 17.68 -18.24 -49.03
C HIS A 32 17.15 -16.81 -49.00
N ALA A 33 17.36 -16.13 -47.87
CA ALA A 33 16.87 -14.79 -47.66
C ALA A 33 17.86 -13.73 -48.17
N HIS A 34 17.33 -12.68 -48.79
CA HIS A 34 18.06 -11.61 -49.44
C HIS A 34 17.91 -10.31 -48.69
N ASN A 35 19.03 -9.61 -48.56
CA ASN A 35 19.07 -8.26 -48.02
C ASN A 35 18.89 -7.25 -49.15
N ILE A 36 17.87 -6.40 -49.06
CA ILE A 36 17.54 -5.41 -50.10
C ILE A 36 18.05 -4.03 -49.70
N SER A 37 18.01 -3.71 -48.39
CA SER A 37 18.55 -2.46 -47.86
C SER A 37 19.91 -2.64 -47.19
N HIS A 38 20.75 -1.61 -47.23
CA HIS A 38 22.05 -1.62 -46.53
C HIS A 38 21.92 -1.45 -45.02
N ASP A 39 20.78 -0.89 -44.60
CA ASP A 39 20.42 -0.48 -43.24
C ASP A 39 20.19 -1.65 -42.27
N VAL A 40 19.86 -2.79 -42.85
CA VAL A 40 19.44 -3.99 -42.14
C VAL A 40 20.36 -5.14 -42.53
N GLU A 41 20.43 -6.15 -41.69
CA GLU A 41 21.08 -7.42 -41.95
C GLU A 41 20.05 -8.54 -41.82
N VAL A 42 20.03 -9.48 -42.76
CA VAL A 42 19.19 -10.66 -42.67
C VAL A 42 19.90 -11.71 -41.81
N ILE A 43 19.30 -12.06 -40.68
CA ILE A 43 19.86 -13.05 -39.75
C ILE A 43 19.54 -14.47 -40.26
N SER A 44 18.29 -14.67 -40.69
CA SER A 44 17.80 -15.95 -41.20
C SER A 44 16.53 -15.73 -42.01
N GLY A 45 16.22 -16.66 -42.90
CA GLY A 45 14.90 -16.74 -43.50
C GLY A 45 14.73 -18.02 -44.30
N SER A 46 13.52 -18.55 -44.26
CA SER A 46 13.16 -19.82 -44.90
C SER A 46 11.68 -19.84 -45.23
N ILE A 47 11.34 -20.44 -46.37
CA ILE A 47 9.98 -20.82 -46.70
C ILE A 47 9.81 -22.31 -46.38
N ASP A 48 8.85 -22.60 -45.50
CA ASP A 48 8.42 -23.97 -45.19
C ASP A 48 6.89 -24.02 -45.29
N ASN A 49 6.41 -24.77 -46.28
CA ASN A 49 4.98 -24.96 -46.56
C ASN A 49 4.35 -26.11 -45.77
N HIS A 50 5.17 -26.87 -45.02
CA HIS A 50 4.72 -27.92 -44.11
C HIS A 50 4.88 -27.52 -42.63
N GLY A 51 5.70 -26.51 -42.36
CA GLY A 51 5.96 -25.93 -41.05
C GLY A 51 5.74 -24.42 -41.00
N GLU A 52 6.67 -23.69 -40.37
CA GLU A 52 6.61 -22.24 -40.21
C GLU A 52 7.60 -21.55 -41.14
N SER A 53 7.10 -20.64 -41.98
CA SER A 53 7.95 -19.77 -42.78
C SER A 53 8.35 -18.53 -41.98
N SER A 54 9.62 -18.15 -42.01
CA SER A 54 10.13 -17.05 -41.20
C SER A 54 11.13 -16.18 -41.95
N LEU A 55 11.22 -14.90 -41.56
CA LEU A 55 12.20 -13.95 -42.05
C LEU A 55 12.63 -13.06 -40.88
N HIS A 56 13.90 -13.17 -40.49
CA HIS A 56 14.47 -12.46 -39.35
C HIS A 56 15.51 -11.45 -39.81
N ILE A 57 15.35 -10.23 -39.33
CA ILE A 57 16.24 -9.11 -39.65
C ILE A 57 16.80 -8.47 -38.38
N ARG A 58 17.97 -7.82 -38.53
CA ARG A 58 18.62 -7.03 -37.49
C ARG A 58 18.98 -5.66 -38.04
N PHE A 59 18.75 -4.61 -37.25
CA PHE A 59 19.30 -3.30 -37.56
C PHE A 59 20.81 -3.30 -37.33
N LYS A 60 21.60 -2.93 -38.33
CA LYS A 60 23.06 -2.83 -38.19
C LYS A 60 23.44 -1.67 -37.28
N TYR A 61 22.80 -0.52 -37.49
CA TYR A 61 22.95 0.68 -36.69
C TYR A 61 21.55 1.27 -36.44
N PRO A 62 20.92 0.96 -35.30
CA PRO A 62 19.59 1.48 -35.00
C PRO A 62 19.67 3.01 -34.76
N ASP A 63 19.31 3.78 -35.78
CA ASP A 63 19.19 5.25 -35.72
C ASP A 63 17.73 5.71 -35.89
N SER A 64 17.49 7.01 -35.75
CA SER A 64 16.13 7.57 -35.85
C SER A 64 15.49 7.37 -37.23
N LYS A 65 16.26 7.09 -38.29
CA LYS A 65 15.73 6.87 -39.65
C LYS A 65 15.12 5.48 -39.80
N MET A 66 15.49 4.54 -38.94
CA MET A 66 14.87 3.21 -38.84
C MET A 66 13.55 3.22 -38.07
N THR A 67 13.13 4.37 -37.52
CA THR A 67 11.82 4.50 -36.90
C THR A 67 10.73 4.64 -37.97
N GLY A 68 9.47 4.45 -37.59
CA GLY A 68 8.35 4.49 -38.53
C GLY A 68 7.64 3.14 -38.61
N VAL A 69 7.08 2.82 -39.78
CA VAL A 69 6.20 1.66 -39.95
C VAL A 69 6.89 0.58 -40.79
N TYR A 70 6.96 -0.62 -40.22
CA TYR A 70 7.36 -1.83 -40.91
C TYR A 70 6.13 -2.63 -41.30
N VAL A 71 6.14 -3.15 -42.53
CA VAL A 71 5.15 -4.09 -43.04
C VAL A 71 5.84 -5.41 -43.31
N CYS A 72 5.28 -6.49 -42.80
CA CYS A 72 5.59 -7.84 -43.29
C CYS A 72 4.48 -8.23 -44.27
N GLU A 73 4.85 -8.47 -45.51
CA GLU A 73 4.00 -8.95 -46.59
C GLU A 73 4.30 -10.42 -46.86
N VAL A 74 3.25 -11.24 -46.88
CA VAL A 74 3.33 -12.67 -47.21
C VAL A 74 2.51 -12.91 -48.47
N GLN A 75 3.15 -13.45 -49.50
CA GLN A 75 2.50 -13.79 -50.76
C GLN A 75 2.44 -15.31 -50.90
N GLY A 76 1.32 -15.81 -51.43
CA GLY A 76 1.10 -17.24 -51.55
C GLY A 76 -0.16 -17.58 -52.32
N PHE A 77 -0.58 -18.84 -52.23
CA PHE A 77 -1.80 -19.35 -52.85
C PHE A 77 -2.76 -19.93 -51.81
N ASP A 78 -4.06 -19.81 -52.06
CA ASP A 78 -5.06 -20.53 -51.30
C ASP A 78 -5.19 -21.99 -51.74
N GLN A 79 -6.09 -22.73 -51.09
CA GLN A 79 -6.28 -24.17 -51.33
C GLN A 79 -6.75 -24.51 -52.75
N ILE A 80 -7.22 -23.53 -53.52
CA ILE A 80 -7.68 -23.71 -54.90
C ILE A 80 -6.74 -23.03 -55.92
N GLY A 81 -5.55 -22.60 -55.48
CA GLY A 81 -4.51 -22.04 -56.34
C GLY A 81 -4.70 -20.55 -56.67
N ARG A 82 -5.56 -19.81 -55.96
CA ARG A 82 -5.69 -18.36 -56.17
C ARG A 82 -4.61 -17.61 -55.38
N PRO A 83 -3.97 -16.59 -55.98
CA PRO A 83 -2.98 -15.78 -55.28
C PRO A 83 -3.62 -15.00 -54.14
N ILE A 84 -3.00 -15.03 -52.96
CA ILE A 84 -3.38 -14.26 -51.78
C ILE A 84 -2.14 -13.53 -51.24
N THR A 85 -2.35 -12.28 -50.86
CA THR A 85 -1.39 -11.48 -50.10
C THR A 85 -1.95 -11.19 -48.72
N LYS A 86 -1.14 -11.36 -47.68
CA LYS A 86 -1.43 -10.96 -46.30
C LYS A 86 -0.37 -9.99 -45.82
N TYR A 87 -0.77 -9.09 -44.93
CA TYR A 87 0.15 -8.11 -44.36
C TYR A 87 -0.08 -7.94 -42.85
N THR A 88 0.99 -7.61 -42.12
CA THR A 88 0.92 -7.10 -40.74
C THR A 88 1.80 -5.87 -40.62
N LYS A 89 1.47 -4.97 -39.70
CA LYS A 89 2.15 -3.68 -39.49
C LYS A 89 2.72 -3.60 -38.08
N LEU A 90 3.92 -3.05 -37.96
CA LEU A 90 4.56 -2.73 -36.69
C LEU A 90 5.12 -1.32 -36.74
N GLN A 91 4.76 -0.48 -35.77
CA GLN A 91 5.31 0.87 -35.64
C GLN A 91 6.46 0.86 -34.62
N ILE A 92 7.63 1.31 -35.04
CA ILE A 92 8.81 1.49 -34.18
C ILE A 92 8.95 2.97 -33.87
N LEU A 93 8.94 3.31 -32.58
CA LEU A 93 9.05 4.69 -32.10
C LEU A 93 10.51 5.07 -31.82
N PRO A 94 10.87 6.36 -31.93
CA PRO A 94 12.16 6.85 -31.47
C PRO A 94 12.30 6.68 -29.95
N LYS A 95 13.54 6.43 -29.50
CA LYS A 95 13.88 6.20 -28.09
C LYS A 95 13.35 7.30 -27.16
N ASP A 96 13.39 8.55 -27.61
CA ASP A 96 12.92 9.70 -26.82
C ASP A 96 11.40 9.67 -26.57
N ALA A 97 10.60 9.19 -27.54
CA ALA A 97 9.16 9.04 -27.36
C ALA A 97 8.82 7.91 -26.39
N GLN A 98 9.58 6.80 -26.44
CA GLN A 98 9.43 5.69 -25.49
C GLN A 98 9.72 6.13 -24.04
N GLU A 99 10.77 6.92 -23.86
CA GLU A 99 11.14 7.46 -22.55
C GLU A 99 10.06 8.38 -22.00
N ILE A 100 9.47 9.23 -22.86
CA ILE A 100 8.34 10.10 -22.48
C ILE A 100 7.13 9.26 -22.03
N PHE A 101 6.78 8.19 -22.75
CA PHE A 101 5.67 7.31 -22.34
C PHE A 101 5.92 6.62 -21.01
N ASN A 102 7.16 6.15 -20.77
CA ASN A 102 7.53 5.57 -19.48
C ASN A 102 7.40 6.60 -18.35
N GLN A 103 7.84 7.83 -18.58
CA GLN A 103 7.70 8.91 -17.59
C GLN A 103 6.25 9.30 -17.36
N MET A 104 5.40 9.30 -18.39
CA MET A 104 3.96 9.56 -18.25
C MET A 104 3.27 8.50 -17.38
N ASP A 105 3.64 7.23 -17.52
CA ASP A 105 3.09 6.15 -16.69
C ASP A 105 3.50 6.31 -15.22
N VAL A 106 4.77 6.65 -14.96
CA VAL A 106 5.26 6.96 -13.61
C VAL A 106 4.52 8.16 -13.01
N LEU A 107 4.33 9.23 -13.79
CA LEU A 107 3.58 10.42 -13.37
C LEU A 107 2.12 10.08 -13.06
N GLN A 108 1.46 9.28 -13.89
CA GLN A 108 0.07 8.86 -13.69
C GLN A 108 -0.08 8.08 -12.38
N ASN A 109 0.81 7.11 -12.14
CA ASN A 109 0.80 6.31 -10.92
C ASN A 109 1.06 7.18 -9.67
N THR A 110 1.95 8.15 -9.79
CA THR A 110 2.25 9.11 -8.71
C THR A 110 1.04 9.98 -8.40
N VAL A 111 0.35 10.52 -9.41
CA VAL A 111 -0.86 11.33 -9.24
C VAL A 111 -1.99 10.53 -8.58
N ASN A 112 -2.20 9.28 -9.01
CA ASN A 112 -3.22 8.41 -8.42
C ASN A 112 -2.92 8.17 -6.92
N ALA A 113 -1.67 7.86 -6.57
CA ALA A 113 -1.26 7.68 -5.18
C ALA A 113 -1.50 8.95 -4.33
N PHE A 114 -1.16 10.12 -4.86
CA PHE A 114 -1.45 11.39 -4.19
C PHE A 114 -2.94 11.66 -4.02
N GLN A 115 -3.77 11.34 -5.01
CA GLN A 115 -5.23 11.48 -4.92
C GLN A 115 -5.80 10.57 -3.83
N THR A 116 -5.39 9.30 -3.81
CA THR A 116 -5.82 8.37 -2.76
C THR A 116 -5.37 8.84 -1.37
N CYS A 117 -4.15 9.35 -1.23
CA CYS A 117 -3.67 9.93 0.04
C CYS A 117 -4.52 11.14 0.47
N ARG A 118 -4.79 12.06 -0.45
CA ARG A 118 -5.65 13.23 -0.20
C ARG A 118 -7.06 12.82 0.22
N GLU A 119 -7.67 11.85 -0.46
CA GLU A 119 -8.99 11.32 -0.11
C GLU A 119 -8.99 10.66 1.27
N GLY A 120 -7.94 9.89 1.59
CA GLY A 120 -7.74 9.32 2.92
C GLY A 120 -7.64 10.38 4.01
N GLN A 121 -6.88 11.47 3.77
CA GLN A 121 -6.79 12.59 4.70
C GLN A 121 -8.12 13.32 4.87
N LEU A 122 -8.87 13.54 3.79
CA LEU A 122 -10.19 14.17 3.87
C LEU A 122 -11.18 13.31 4.65
N MET A 123 -11.19 11.99 4.43
CA MET A 123 -12.01 11.07 5.23
C MET A 123 -11.60 11.08 6.71
N LEU A 124 -10.30 11.17 7.01
CA LEU A 124 -9.82 11.30 8.39
C LEU A 124 -10.29 12.62 9.01
N PHE A 125 -10.25 13.74 8.27
CA PHE A 125 -10.77 15.01 8.72
C PHE A 125 -12.29 14.98 8.96
N ASP A 126 -13.06 14.37 8.06
CA ASP A 126 -14.51 14.22 8.22
C ASP A 126 -14.84 13.33 9.42
N LYS A 127 -14.10 12.22 9.60
CA LYS A 127 -14.19 11.39 10.80
C LYS A 127 -13.83 12.16 12.06
N LEU A 128 -12.76 12.97 12.04
CA LEU A 128 -12.35 13.80 13.18
C LEU A 128 -13.40 14.87 13.51
N ILE A 129 -14.04 15.49 12.52
CA ILE A 129 -15.12 16.46 12.72
C ILE A 129 -16.36 15.78 13.28
N GLN A 130 -16.73 14.62 12.76
CA GLN A 130 -17.85 13.83 13.27
C GLN A 130 -17.57 13.38 14.72
N LYS A 131 -16.34 12.94 15.00
CA LYS A 131 -15.86 12.53 16.32
C LYS A 131 -15.86 13.71 17.29
N LEU A 132 -15.30 14.87 16.91
CA LEU A 132 -15.34 16.11 17.70
C LEU A 132 -16.78 16.57 18.02
N SER A 133 -17.72 16.36 17.10
CA SER A 133 -19.13 16.68 17.34
C SER A 133 -19.79 15.74 18.37
N GLN A 134 -19.33 14.49 18.46
CA GLN A 134 -19.80 13.48 19.41
C GLN A 134 -19.02 13.50 20.75
N THR A 135 -17.74 13.86 20.74
CA THR A 135 -16.88 13.99 21.92
C THR A 135 -16.90 15.38 22.54
N SER A 136 -17.74 16.31 22.08
CA SER A 136 -17.92 17.60 22.77
C SER A 136 -18.41 17.45 24.22
N GLU A 137 -18.89 16.25 24.60
CA GLU A 137 -19.21 15.86 25.98
C GLU A 137 -18.01 15.28 26.79
N TYR A 138 -16.92 14.87 26.13
CA TYR A 138 -15.73 14.28 26.76
C TYR A 138 -14.47 15.06 26.35
N ASN A 139 -14.02 15.97 27.21
CA ASN A 139 -12.83 16.79 26.98
C ASN A 139 -11.55 15.92 26.95
N PHE A 140 -11.20 15.38 25.79
CA PHE A 140 -9.96 14.62 25.62
C PHE A 140 -8.76 15.54 25.33
N THR A 141 -7.64 15.26 25.98
CA THR A 141 -6.32 15.79 25.63
C THR A 141 -5.59 14.78 24.75
N ALA A 142 -5.22 15.19 23.53
CA ALA A 142 -4.54 14.31 22.57
C ALA A 142 -3.02 14.35 22.71
N SER A 143 -2.36 13.20 22.56
CA SER A 143 -0.90 13.08 22.57
C SER A 143 -0.27 13.42 21.22
N ALA A 144 1.07 13.50 21.21
CA ALA A 144 1.84 13.33 19.98
C ALA A 144 1.65 11.91 19.40
N PHE A 145 1.84 11.77 18.09
CA PHE A 145 1.83 10.46 17.43
C PHE A 145 3.01 9.62 17.93
N PHE A 146 2.74 8.37 18.32
CA PHE A 146 3.75 7.47 18.84
C PHE A 146 3.39 6.02 18.48
N ASN A 147 4.36 5.28 17.95
CA ASN A 147 4.24 3.87 17.60
C ASN A 147 3.01 3.48 16.75
N GLY A 148 2.60 4.32 15.78
CA GLY A 148 1.42 4.03 14.96
C GLY A 148 0.09 4.42 15.60
N HIS A 149 0.10 5.09 16.75
CA HIS A 149 -1.09 5.39 17.54
C HIS A 149 -1.14 6.86 17.98
N ARG A 150 -2.35 7.30 18.28
CA ARG A 150 -2.68 8.53 19.00
C ARG A 150 -3.33 8.16 20.33
N TYR A 151 -2.88 8.78 21.41
CA TYR A 151 -3.40 8.53 22.75
C TYR A 151 -4.28 9.71 23.18
N LEU A 152 -5.47 9.41 23.69
CA LEU A 152 -6.48 10.39 24.05
C LEU A 152 -6.78 10.24 25.55
N LEU A 153 -6.33 11.20 26.35
CA LEU A 153 -6.55 11.24 27.79
C LEU A 153 -7.86 11.96 28.10
N ALA A 154 -8.77 11.30 28.79
CA ALA A 154 -9.85 11.96 29.51
C ALA A 154 -9.48 12.00 30.99
N ASP A 155 -9.56 13.18 31.58
CA ASP A 155 -9.36 13.38 33.02
C ASP A 155 -10.54 14.11 33.66
N MET A 156 -10.45 14.27 34.97
CA MET A 156 -11.46 14.89 35.82
C MET A 156 -12.83 14.17 35.82
N ILE A 157 -12.84 12.84 35.73
CA ILE A 157 -14.07 12.05 35.82
C ILE A 157 -14.38 11.66 37.27
N PRO A 158 -15.66 11.60 37.68
CA PRO A 158 -16.06 11.24 39.05
C PRO A 158 -16.12 9.73 39.30
N LEU A 159 -16.26 8.94 38.24
CA LEU A 159 -16.46 7.50 38.29
C LEU A 159 -15.67 6.86 37.14
N PHE A 160 -14.88 5.84 37.44
CA PHE A 160 -14.38 4.92 36.44
C PHE A 160 -15.25 3.66 36.44
N ASP A 161 -15.66 3.18 35.26
CA ASP A 161 -16.18 1.83 35.02
C ASP A 161 -15.54 1.27 33.75
N TYR A 162 -14.83 0.14 33.88
CA TYR A 162 -14.07 -0.43 32.77
C TYR A 162 -14.90 -0.65 31.50
N ASN A 163 -16.09 -1.24 31.62
CA ASN A 163 -16.88 -1.59 30.44
C ASN A 163 -17.45 -0.33 29.78
N VAL A 164 -17.82 0.67 30.57
CA VAL A 164 -18.26 1.96 30.06
C VAL A 164 -17.14 2.61 29.25
N TYR A 165 -15.94 2.74 29.82
CA TYR A 165 -14.85 3.47 29.16
C TYR A 165 -14.16 2.68 28.06
N GLN A 166 -14.14 1.35 28.13
CA GLN A 166 -13.78 0.52 26.98
C GLN A 166 -14.74 0.75 25.82
N ASN A 167 -16.06 0.86 26.06
CA ASN A 167 -17.02 1.18 25.00
C ASN A 167 -16.85 2.60 24.45
N VAL A 168 -16.49 3.57 25.30
CA VAL A 168 -16.12 4.91 24.83
C VAL A 168 -14.91 4.83 23.91
N CYS A 169 -13.85 4.14 24.28
CA CYS A 169 -12.67 3.95 23.43
C CYS A 169 -13.01 3.19 22.14
N ASN A 170 -13.85 2.15 22.21
CA ASN A 170 -14.29 1.40 21.02
C ASN A 170 -15.08 2.27 20.04
N SER A 171 -15.90 3.21 20.55
CA SER A 171 -16.70 4.13 19.71
C SER A 171 -15.82 5.05 18.86
N ILE A 172 -14.56 5.20 19.26
CA ILE A 172 -13.57 6.03 18.61
C ILE A 172 -12.52 5.22 17.82
N GLU A 173 -12.86 3.99 17.44
CA GLU A 173 -12.00 3.01 16.75
C GLU A 173 -10.70 2.71 17.53
N GLY A 174 -10.72 2.88 18.85
CA GLY A 174 -9.61 2.59 19.75
C GLY A 174 -9.99 1.62 20.85
N TYR A 175 -9.15 1.54 21.87
CA TYR A 175 -9.34 0.70 23.06
C TYR A 175 -8.70 1.39 24.27
N LEU A 176 -9.02 0.97 25.50
CA LEU A 176 -8.27 1.45 26.66
C LEU A 176 -6.79 1.10 26.50
N ILE A 177 -5.90 2.04 26.79
CA ILE A 177 -4.47 1.92 26.48
C ILE A 177 -3.86 0.59 26.95
N GLU A 178 -3.08 -0.04 26.07
CA GLU A 178 -2.37 -1.29 26.33
C GLU A 178 -0.86 -1.00 26.36
N LEU A 179 -0.24 -1.19 27.53
CA LEU A 179 1.20 -0.95 27.70
C LEU A 179 1.97 -2.23 27.43
N ASP A 180 2.18 -2.54 26.15
CA ASP A 180 2.78 -3.80 25.69
C ASP A 180 4.31 -3.74 25.70
N THR A 181 4.89 -2.54 25.55
CA THR A 181 6.35 -2.35 25.44
C THR A 181 6.91 -1.40 26.51
N PRO A 182 8.21 -1.55 26.87
CA PRO A 182 8.88 -0.60 27.77
C PRO A 182 8.86 0.85 27.26
N ASP A 183 8.90 1.05 25.94
CA ASP A 183 8.86 2.37 25.33
C ASP A 183 7.49 3.03 25.49
N GLU A 184 6.41 2.27 25.40
CA GLU A 184 5.04 2.74 25.70
C GLU A 184 4.88 3.13 27.17
N MET A 185 5.48 2.40 28.11
CA MET A 185 5.48 2.80 29.53
C MET A 185 6.19 4.16 29.73
N VAL A 186 7.35 4.35 29.12
CA VAL A 186 8.09 5.62 29.21
C VAL A 186 7.31 6.77 28.56
N PHE A 187 6.66 6.52 27.42
CA PHE A 187 5.78 7.49 26.77
C PHE A 187 4.59 7.84 27.67
N PHE A 188 3.93 6.83 28.23
CA PHE A 188 2.78 6.96 29.13
C PHE A 188 3.12 7.83 30.35
N GLU A 189 4.23 7.55 31.04
CA GLU A 189 4.69 8.35 32.19
C GLU A 189 4.89 9.83 31.82
N ARG A 190 5.44 10.11 30.64
CA ARG A 190 5.62 11.50 30.15
C ARG A 190 4.30 12.15 29.76
N PHE A 191 3.40 11.40 29.15
CA PHE A 191 2.10 11.90 28.73
C PHE A 191 1.24 12.29 29.94
N LEU A 192 1.31 11.51 31.02
CA LEU A 192 0.63 11.80 32.28
C LEU A 192 1.18 13.02 33.04
N ALA A 193 2.36 13.53 32.68
CA ALA A 193 2.83 14.81 33.24
C ALA A 193 1.93 16.00 32.88
N GLN A 194 0.99 15.83 31.94
CA GLN A 194 0.07 16.85 31.47
C GLN A 194 -1.31 16.80 32.14
N THR A 195 -1.60 15.74 32.91
CA THR A 195 -2.91 15.56 33.56
C THR A 195 -2.97 16.17 34.95
N ASN A 196 -4.19 16.51 35.38
CA ASN A 196 -4.47 16.83 36.79
C ASN A 196 -5.10 15.64 37.55
N ALA A 197 -5.26 14.47 36.91
CA ALA A 197 -5.77 13.29 37.58
C ALA A 197 -4.78 12.78 38.66
N SER A 198 -5.31 12.23 39.74
CA SER A 198 -4.54 11.48 40.74
C SER A 198 -4.36 10.03 40.34
N TYR A 199 -5.31 9.48 39.57
CA TYR A 199 -5.35 8.09 39.12
C TYR A 199 -5.78 8.01 37.67
N VAL A 200 -5.09 7.19 36.88
CA VAL A 200 -5.44 6.93 35.48
C VAL A 200 -5.57 5.42 35.23
N TRP A 201 -6.76 4.99 34.82
CA TRP A 201 -7.03 3.59 34.46
C TRP A 201 -6.55 3.28 33.05
N ILE A 202 -6.12 2.03 32.87
CA ILE A 202 -5.63 1.49 31.60
C ILE A 202 -6.41 0.22 31.20
N GLY A 203 -6.10 -0.35 30.03
CA GLY A 203 -6.84 -1.49 29.46
C GLY A 203 -6.58 -2.83 30.12
N ALA A 204 -5.57 -2.96 30.97
CA ALA A 204 -5.25 -4.22 31.61
C ALA A 204 -6.24 -4.58 32.74
N LYS A 205 -6.70 -5.84 32.75
CA LYS A 205 -7.55 -6.43 33.81
C LYS A 205 -7.16 -7.87 34.13
N LYS A 206 -7.62 -8.37 35.27
CA LYS A 206 -7.45 -9.78 35.66
C LYS A 206 -8.47 -10.67 34.96
N ASP A 207 -8.04 -11.84 34.50
CA ASP A 207 -8.92 -12.91 34.03
C ASP A 207 -9.43 -13.79 35.19
N HIS A 208 -10.16 -14.84 34.84
CA HIS A 208 -10.67 -15.82 35.81
C HIS A 208 -9.58 -16.65 36.49
N ASP A 209 -8.36 -16.68 35.93
CA ASP A 209 -7.20 -17.41 36.44
C ASP A 209 -6.23 -16.48 37.21
N ASP A 210 -6.69 -15.29 37.62
CA ASP A 210 -5.93 -14.27 38.35
C ASP A 210 -4.72 -13.71 37.57
N SER A 211 -4.75 -13.83 36.24
CA SER A 211 -3.69 -13.36 35.34
C SER A 211 -4.07 -12.03 34.70
N TRP A 212 -3.11 -11.10 34.66
CA TRP A 212 -3.30 -9.79 34.02
C TRP A 212 -3.18 -9.89 32.50
N TYR A 213 -4.15 -9.32 31.79
CA TYR A 213 -4.19 -9.34 30.33
C TYR A 213 -4.76 -8.04 29.75
N ASN A 214 -4.40 -7.81 28.49
CA ASN A 214 -4.89 -6.75 27.62
C ASN A 214 -5.96 -7.35 26.69
N GLU A 215 -7.12 -6.70 26.55
CA GLU A 215 -8.28 -7.27 25.87
C GLU A 215 -8.16 -7.26 24.34
N HIS A 216 -7.58 -6.19 23.78
CA HIS A 216 -7.37 -6.05 22.35
C HIS A 216 -6.17 -6.90 21.88
N ASN A 217 -5.05 -6.89 22.61
CA ASN A 217 -3.88 -7.71 22.29
C ASN A 217 -3.63 -8.88 23.26
N SER A 218 -4.59 -9.81 23.33
CA SER A 218 -4.53 -11.01 24.19
C SER A 218 -3.35 -11.97 23.93
N SER A 219 -2.59 -11.75 22.85
CA SER A 219 -1.46 -12.60 22.44
C SER A 219 -0.12 -12.18 23.07
N VAL A 220 -0.04 -10.97 23.64
CA VAL A 220 1.16 -10.44 24.27
C VAL A 220 1.00 -10.50 25.79
N ARG A 221 1.96 -11.10 26.49
CA ARG A 221 2.04 -10.98 27.95
C ARG A 221 2.56 -9.58 28.27
N PRO A 222 1.76 -8.70 28.87
CA PRO A 222 2.18 -7.31 29.03
C PRO A 222 3.31 -7.22 30.06
N LEU A 223 4.28 -6.35 29.79
CA LEU A 223 5.41 -6.09 30.69
C LEU A 223 5.09 -4.90 31.59
N PHE A 224 4.36 -5.17 32.67
CA PHE A 224 3.95 -4.14 33.62
C PHE A 224 5.10 -3.70 34.54
N THR A 225 5.27 -2.38 34.68
CA THR A 225 6.16 -1.80 35.70
C THR A 225 5.36 -1.45 36.95
N TRP A 226 5.26 -2.42 37.86
CA TRP A 226 4.51 -2.31 39.09
C TRP A 226 5.10 -1.30 40.09
N ALA A 227 4.22 -0.71 40.90
CA ALA A 227 4.62 0.06 42.07
C ALA A 227 5.30 -0.84 43.11
N PRO A 228 6.14 -0.29 44.02
CA PRO A 228 6.79 -1.08 45.06
C PRO A 228 5.79 -1.90 45.89
N GLY A 229 5.97 -3.23 45.90
CA GLY A 229 5.08 -4.16 46.61
C GLY A 229 3.83 -4.61 45.83
N GLN A 230 3.71 -4.22 44.56
CA GLN A 230 2.63 -4.64 43.66
C GLN A 230 3.10 -5.68 42.62
N PRO A 231 2.17 -6.48 42.05
CA PRO A 231 0.75 -6.57 42.41
C PRO A 231 0.57 -7.37 43.72
N VAL A 232 -0.32 -6.91 44.58
CA VAL A 232 -0.84 -7.75 45.67
C VAL A 232 -1.90 -8.70 45.11
N ASN A 233 -1.89 -9.95 45.59
CA ASN A 233 -2.96 -10.89 45.26
C ASN A 233 -4.20 -10.51 46.05
N ASP A 234 -5.15 -9.86 45.38
CA ASP A 234 -6.50 -9.65 45.87
C ASP A 234 -7.53 -9.86 44.76
N ASP A 235 -8.71 -10.33 45.15
CA ASP A 235 -9.78 -10.77 44.25
C ASP A 235 -10.73 -9.62 43.83
N THR A 236 -10.50 -8.41 44.34
CA THR A 236 -11.41 -7.26 44.21
C THR A 236 -10.87 -6.16 43.27
N HIS A 237 -9.55 -6.00 43.19
CA HIS A 237 -8.88 -5.02 42.33
C HIS A 237 -8.47 -5.66 41.01
N ASN A 238 -9.49 -5.90 40.18
CA ASN A 238 -9.34 -6.62 38.93
C ASN A 238 -9.03 -5.73 37.72
N CYS A 239 -8.87 -4.42 37.92
CA CYS A 239 -8.49 -3.47 36.87
C CYS A 239 -7.14 -2.86 37.20
N MET A 240 -6.43 -2.35 36.19
CA MET A 240 -5.14 -1.71 36.39
C MET A 240 -5.25 -0.19 36.31
N CYS A 241 -4.57 0.49 37.22
CA CYS A 241 -4.42 1.94 37.15
C CYS A 241 -3.03 2.40 37.57
N ALA A 242 -2.66 3.60 37.15
CA ALA A 242 -1.44 4.31 37.55
C ALA A 242 -1.79 5.44 38.52
N SER A 243 -0.93 5.69 39.51
CA SER A 243 -1.16 6.75 40.51
C SER A 243 -0.06 7.81 40.48
N LEU A 244 -0.43 9.08 40.67
CA LEU A 244 0.54 10.16 40.80
C LEU A 244 1.46 9.97 42.02
N LYS A 245 0.93 9.39 43.11
CA LYS A 245 1.68 9.17 44.36
C LYS A 245 2.81 8.15 44.20
N ASP A 246 2.63 7.18 43.31
CA ASP A 246 3.60 6.14 43.02
C ASP A 246 4.41 6.45 41.76
N ALA A 247 4.54 7.73 41.39
CA ALA A 247 5.24 8.18 40.18
C ALA A 247 4.77 7.46 38.90
N TRP A 248 3.45 7.33 38.78
CA TRP A 248 2.75 6.69 37.66
C TRP A 248 3.07 5.20 37.45
N LYS A 249 3.59 4.54 38.48
CA LYS A 249 3.72 3.08 38.49
C LYS A 249 2.37 2.41 38.63
N LEU A 250 2.28 1.19 38.09
CA LEU A 250 1.04 0.45 37.95
C LEU A 250 0.66 -0.24 39.25
N SER A 251 -0.64 -0.26 39.55
CA SER A 251 -1.23 -0.95 40.71
C SER A 251 -2.57 -1.60 40.34
N PRO A 252 -2.96 -2.66 41.06
CA PRO A 252 -4.33 -3.16 41.04
C PRO A 252 -5.29 -2.09 41.58
N CYS A 253 -6.39 -1.85 40.87
CA CYS A 253 -7.42 -0.87 41.19
C CYS A 253 -8.83 -1.47 41.01
N LEU A 254 -9.82 -0.88 41.66
CA LEU A 254 -11.22 -1.27 41.49
C LEU A 254 -11.71 -0.92 40.07
N CYS A 255 -12.54 -1.79 39.50
CA CYS A 255 -13.08 -1.59 38.15
C CYS A 255 -14.25 -0.60 38.11
N PRO A 256 -15.23 -0.68 39.01
CA PRO A 256 -15.99 0.50 39.35
C PRO A 256 -15.26 1.23 40.49
N TYR A 257 -14.81 2.46 40.24
CA TYR A 257 -14.23 3.29 41.29
C TYR A 257 -14.82 4.68 41.26
N PHE A 258 -15.46 5.07 42.37
CA PHE A 258 -16.04 6.41 42.54
C PHE A 258 -15.15 7.24 43.45
N HIS A 259 -14.83 8.46 43.00
CA HIS A 259 -14.08 9.41 43.81
C HIS A 259 -14.72 10.80 43.80
N THR A 260 -14.95 11.33 44.99
CA THR A 260 -15.71 12.58 45.18
C THR A 260 -15.02 13.83 44.61
N GLN A 261 -13.71 13.80 44.40
CA GLN A 261 -12.94 14.96 43.95
C GLN A 261 -12.84 15.08 42.43
N SER A 262 -13.41 14.12 41.67
CA SER A 262 -13.32 14.08 40.20
C SER A 262 -11.90 14.30 39.71
N ASP A 263 -10.96 13.48 40.17
CA ASP A 263 -9.54 13.51 39.82
C ASP A 263 -9.11 12.16 39.20
N LEU A 264 -10.05 11.44 38.59
CA LEU A 264 -9.78 10.20 37.89
C LEU A 264 -9.59 10.48 36.40
N GLY A 265 -8.92 9.57 35.71
CA GLY A 265 -8.79 9.61 34.26
C GLY A 265 -8.66 8.22 33.64
N TYR A 266 -8.71 8.18 32.32
CA TYR A 266 -8.41 7.01 31.50
C TYR A 266 -7.85 7.47 30.16
N ILE A 267 -7.13 6.58 29.49
CA ILE A 267 -6.57 6.86 28.17
C ILE A 267 -7.11 5.86 27.16
N CYS A 268 -7.59 6.36 26.03
CA CYS A 268 -7.84 5.56 24.85
C CYS A 268 -6.63 5.59 23.92
N GLU A 269 -6.23 4.44 23.41
CA GLU A 269 -5.25 4.24 22.35
C GLU A 269 -5.98 4.03 21.03
N VAL A 270 -5.64 4.85 20.02
CA VAL A 270 -6.31 4.86 18.71
C VAL A 270 -5.27 4.65 17.61
N PRO A 271 -5.35 3.56 16.83
CA PRO A 271 -4.47 3.35 15.68
C PRO A 271 -4.63 4.47 14.64
N GLU A 272 -3.51 5.01 14.14
CA GLU A 272 -3.50 6.06 13.12
C GLU A 272 -2.50 5.67 12.00
N PRO A 273 -2.94 5.62 10.73
CA PRO A 273 -2.06 5.23 9.62
C PRO A 273 -0.94 6.25 9.43
N ASN A 274 0.30 5.76 9.34
CA ASN A 274 1.46 6.58 9.03
C ASN A 274 1.52 6.82 7.51
N CYS A 275 1.29 8.06 7.09
CA CYS A 275 1.35 8.49 5.68
C CYS A 275 2.68 9.15 5.35
#